data_AF-A0A933MB47-F1
#
_entry.id   AF-A0A933MB47-F1
#
_cell.length_a   1.000
_cell.length_b   1.000
_cell.length_c   1.000
_cell.angle_alpha   90.00
_cell.angle_beta   90.00
_cell.angle_gamma   90.00
#
_symmetry.space_group_name_H-M   'P 1'
#
loop_
_entity.id
_entity.type
_entity.pdbx_description
1 polymer ?
#
loop_
_entity_poly.entity_id
_entity_poly.type
_entity_poly.pdbx_seq_one_letter_code
_entity_poly.pdbx_strand_id
1 'polypeptide(L)'
;MLILVLLACGFVLACRTADLITNAQAPRVAQRVTAAQASPTRARTRVTPTKPRPTLRPTREPTQIIPTEPPPPTNPPPRPTNLPPPSATRKPAPTRKPAPTLSPTPSGPTVTPVPTRCPQQYCVVFRGCQPDAGNTMIEGIVYNNGVPENGVAVRVAKAQGAYPMVDDFVSGTDPINPGKPDPNNPGRYILQIVAGAPREGNWWVFVVDRPNGTKQISEAKLIHTNDDPYNPVNCQHAFVDFVR
;
A
#
# COMPACT_ATOMS: atom_id res chain seq x y z
N MET A 1 -50.87 -12.16 22.29
CA MET A 1 -49.75 -12.06 21.32
C MET A 1 -49.30 -10.63 21.05
N LEU A 2 -50.20 -9.66 20.86
CA LEU A 2 -49.85 -8.25 20.59
C LEU A 2 -48.91 -7.61 21.65
N ILE A 3 -49.13 -7.90 22.94
CA ILE A 3 -48.32 -7.36 24.05
C ILE A 3 -46.88 -7.90 24.02
N LEU A 4 -46.68 -9.15 23.58
CA LEU A 4 -45.37 -9.78 23.46
C LEU A 4 -44.56 -9.20 22.28
N VAL A 5 -45.24 -8.82 21.20
CA VAL A 5 -44.63 -8.15 20.04
C VAL A 5 -44.22 -6.71 20.39
N LEU A 6 -45.04 -5.98 21.16
CA LEU A 6 -44.70 -4.63 21.61
C LEU A 6 -43.51 -4.60 22.59
N LEU A 7 -43.42 -5.58 23.50
CA LEU A 7 -42.26 -5.72 24.40
C LEU A 7 -40.97 -6.07 23.65
N ALA A 8 -41.05 -6.95 22.64
CA ALA A 8 -39.89 -7.30 21.83
C ALA A 8 -39.39 -6.13 20.96
N CYS A 9 -40.30 -5.35 20.36
CA CYS A 9 -39.93 -4.15 19.59
C CYS A 9 -39.34 -3.04 20.48
N GLY A 10 -39.86 -2.86 21.71
CA GLY A 10 -39.33 -1.87 22.66
C GLY A 10 -37.89 -2.18 23.10
N PHE A 11 -37.56 -3.46 23.32
CA PHE A 11 -36.22 -3.87 23.74
C PHE A 11 -35.16 -3.68 22.64
N VAL A 12 -35.52 -3.93 21.38
CA VAL A 12 -34.62 -3.72 20.23
C VAL A 12 -34.38 -2.23 19.97
N LEU A 13 -35.36 -1.36 20.24
CA LEU A 13 -35.20 0.10 20.10
C LEU A 13 -34.30 0.69 21.20
N ALA A 14 -34.42 0.22 22.44
CA ALA A 14 -33.60 0.70 23.57
C ALA A 14 -32.12 0.29 23.45
N CYS A 15 -31.80 -0.83 22.80
CA CYS A 15 -30.40 -1.24 22.57
C CYS A 15 -29.67 -0.39 21.50
N ARG A 16 -30.36 0.44 20.71
CA ARG A 16 -29.71 1.31 19.71
C ARG A 16 -29.44 2.74 20.17
N THR A 17 -29.91 3.14 21.35
CA THR A 17 -29.68 4.50 21.89
C THR A 17 -28.58 4.59 22.94
N ALA A 18 -27.98 3.45 23.35
CA ALA A 18 -26.91 3.43 24.33
C ALA A 18 -25.53 3.85 23.79
N ASP A 19 -25.33 3.89 22.46
CA ASP A 19 -24.05 4.25 21.84
C ASP A 19 -23.88 5.76 21.51
N LEU A 20 -24.85 6.61 21.90
CA LEU A 20 -24.87 8.03 21.48
C LEU A 20 -24.64 9.06 22.60
N ILE A 21 -24.35 8.66 23.85
CA ILE A 21 -24.28 9.59 25.00
C ILE A 21 -22.99 9.49 25.85
N THR A 22 -21.85 9.07 25.28
CA THR A 22 -20.55 9.08 26.01
C THR A 22 -19.51 10.09 25.52
N ASN A 23 -19.89 11.10 24.72
CA ASN A 23 -18.94 12.13 24.26
C ASN A 23 -19.32 13.57 24.68
N ALA A 24 -19.65 13.75 25.95
CA ALA A 24 -19.86 15.06 26.55
C ALA A 24 -19.14 15.21 27.92
N GLN A 25 -17.83 15.52 27.90
CA GLN A 25 -17.11 16.24 28.96
C GLN A 25 -15.97 17.03 28.29
N ALA A 26 -16.11 18.33 28.03
CA ALA A 26 -15.89 19.49 28.91
C ALA A 26 -14.45 20.09 28.79
N PRO A 27 -14.30 21.42 28.85
CA PRO A 27 -13.09 22.14 28.44
C PRO A 27 -12.04 22.16 29.55
N ARG A 28 -10.76 21.90 29.23
CA ARG A 28 -9.65 22.17 30.14
C ARG A 28 -8.95 23.48 29.80
N VAL A 29 -9.35 24.46 30.61
CA VAL A 29 -8.62 25.60 31.14
C VAL A 29 -7.09 25.51 31.02
N ALA A 30 -6.51 26.62 30.57
CA ALA A 30 -5.09 26.91 30.56
C ALA A 30 -4.45 26.71 31.93
N GLN A 31 -3.33 26.00 31.99
CA GLN A 31 -2.45 26.03 33.14
C GLN A 31 -1.00 26.14 32.68
N ARG A 32 -0.51 27.38 32.66
CA ARG A 32 0.91 27.71 32.80
C ARG A 32 1.36 27.15 34.16
N VAL A 33 2.37 26.28 34.16
CA VAL A 33 3.28 26.16 35.30
C VAL A 33 4.70 26.01 34.76
N THR A 34 5.49 27.04 35.04
CA THR A 34 6.94 27.06 35.05
C THR A 34 7.43 26.43 36.36
N ALA A 35 8.31 25.42 36.30
CA ALA A 35 9.29 25.01 37.35
C ALA A 35 9.87 23.64 36.95
N ALA A 36 11.15 23.56 36.59
CA ALA A 36 12.29 23.31 37.47
C ALA A 36 12.47 21.83 37.89
N GLN A 37 13.58 21.26 37.41
CA GLN A 37 14.43 20.22 37.99
C GLN A 37 13.83 19.30 39.08
N ALA A 38 13.83 18.00 38.80
CA ALA A 38 14.47 16.99 39.66
C ALA A 38 14.50 15.63 38.93
N SER A 39 15.70 15.10 38.71
CA SER A 39 15.90 13.68 38.40
C SER A 39 15.69 12.83 39.67
N PRO A 40 15.05 11.66 39.57
CA PRO A 40 15.32 10.57 40.49
C PRO A 40 15.72 9.28 39.75
N THR A 41 16.97 8.89 40.01
CA THR A 41 17.38 7.57 40.49
C THR A 41 16.58 6.33 40.05
N ARG A 42 17.11 5.66 39.02
CA ARG A 42 17.52 4.24 39.00
C ARG A 42 16.71 3.27 39.90
N ALA A 43 15.80 2.52 39.29
CA ALA A 43 15.43 1.17 39.74
C ALA A 43 15.70 0.17 38.60
N ARG A 44 16.77 -0.61 38.75
CA ARG A 44 17.21 -1.63 37.80
C ARG A 44 16.42 -2.91 38.10
N THR A 45 15.32 -3.13 37.40
CA THR A 45 14.57 -4.39 37.51
C THR A 45 15.38 -5.51 36.84
N ARG A 46 15.94 -6.38 37.68
CA ARG A 46 16.62 -7.61 37.28
C ARG A 46 15.56 -8.59 36.77
N VAL A 47 15.40 -8.69 35.45
CA VAL A 47 14.57 -9.72 34.84
C VAL A 47 15.35 -11.04 34.85
N THR A 48 14.82 -12.02 35.57
CA THR A 48 15.31 -13.39 35.63
C THR A 48 15.18 -14.03 34.24
N PRO A 49 16.21 -14.71 33.70
CA PRO A 49 16.11 -15.40 32.43
C PRO A 49 15.23 -16.65 32.57
N THR A 50 14.05 -16.61 31.97
CA THR A 50 13.16 -17.78 31.86
C THR A 50 13.79 -18.80 30.92
N LYS A 51 14.06 -19.98 31.48
CA LYS A 51 14.59 -21.18 30.84
C LYS A 51 13.84 -21.51 29.54
N PRO A 52 14.52 -21.72 28.40
CA PRO A 52 13.85 -22.13 27.16
C PRO A 52 13.29 -23.55 27.32
N ARG A 53 11.99 -23.68 27.06
CA ARG A 53 11.28 -24.97 26.95
C ARG A 53 11.72 -25.63 25.63
N PRO A 54 12.27 -26.86 25.64
CA PRO A 54 12.60 -27.57 24.41
C PRO A 54 11.31 -28.02 23.74
N THR A 55 11.00 -27.42 22.59
CA THR A 55 9.93 -27.86 21.70
C THR A 55 10.46 -29.00 20.85
N LEU A 56 10.05 -30.23 21.15
CA LEU A 56 10.28 -31.40 20.29
C LEU A 56 9.58 -31.14 18.95
N ARG A 57 10.36 -31.00 17.88
CA ARG A 57 9.86 -30.92 16.51
C ARG A 57 9.54 -32.35 16.04
N PRO A 58 8.35 -32.63 15.49
CA PRO A 58 8.05 -33.93 14.93
C PRO A 58 8.88 -34.15 13.66
N THR A 59 9.70 -35.19 13.68
CA THR A 59 10.39 -35.76 12.53
C THR A 59 9.35 -36.20 11.51
N ARG A 60 9.24 -35.50 10.38
CA ARG A 60 8.54 -36.02 9.21
C ARG A 60 9.48 -37.00 8.51
N GLU A 61 9.02 -38.24 8.45
CA GLU A 61 9.61 -39.34 7.69
C GLU A 61 9.64 -38.98 6.19
N PRO A 62 10.77 -39.13 5.50
CA PRO A 62 10.85 -38.85 4.07
C PRO A 62 10.12 -39.94 3.28
N THR A 63 9.01 -39.59 2.64
CA THR A 63 8.38 -40.43 1.62
C THR A 63 9.32 -40.53 0.43
N GLN A 64 9.88 -41.72 0.23
CA GLN A 64 10.73 -42.06 -0.89
C GLN A 64 9.88 -42.10 -2.17
N ILE A 65 10.07 -41.12 -3.05
CA ILE A 65 9.40 -41.07 -4.36
C ILE A 65 10.13 -42.06 -5.27
N ILE A 66 9.43 -43.11 -5.71
CA ILE A 66 9.93 -44.06 -6.71
C ILE A 66 10.03 -43.33 -8.05
N PRO A 67 11.17 -43.38 -8.77
CA PRO A 67 11.29 -42.82 -10.11
C PRO A 67 10.37 -43.55 -11.10
N THR A 68 9.43 -42.84 -11.71
CA THR A 68 8.66 -43.34 -12.85
C THR A 68 9.56 -43.47 -14.07
N GLU A 69 9.59 -44.66 -14.65
CA GLU A 69 10.37 -44.99 -15.84
C GLU A 69 9.94 -44.10 -17.04
N PRO A 70 10.89 -43.57 -17.84
CA PRO A 70 10.57 -42.79 -19.03
C PRO A 70 9.79 -43.64 -20.05
N PRO A 71 8.82 -43.07 -20.77
CA PRO A 71 8.16 -43.78 -21.87
C PRO A 71 9.16 -44.18 -22.96
N PRO A 72 8.93 -45.29 -23.66
CA PRO A 72 9.79 -45.73 -24.76
C PRO A 72 9.85 -44.66 -25.88
N PRO A 73 10.98 -44.54 -26.58
CA PRO A 73 11.16 -43.55 -27.62
C PRO A 73 10.16 -43.76 -28.77
N THR A 74 9.42 -42.70 -29.09
CA THR A 74 8.54 -42.62 -30.24
C THR A 74 9.35 -42.80 -31.53
N ASN A 75 8.82 -43.63 -32.43
CA ASN A 75 9.41 -43.92 -33.75
C ASN A 75 9.81 -42.63 -34.51
N PRO A 76 10.93 -42.64 -35.23
CA PRO A 76 11.37 -41.51 -36.02
C PRO A 76 10.34 -41.18 -37.12
N PRO A 77 10.10 -39.90 -37.41
CA PRO A 77 9.17 -39.49 -38.46
C PRO A 77 9.65 -39.94 -39.85
N PRO A 78 8.71 -40.20 -40.78
CA PRO A 78 9.05 -40.61 -42.14
C PRO A 78 9.93 -39.57 -42.85
N ARG A 79 10.88 -40.09 -43.64
CA ARG A 79 11.87 -39.31 -44.39
C ARG A 79 11.15 -38.37 -45.38
N PRO A 80 11.52 -37.08 -45.45
CA PRO A 80 10.92 -36.15 -46.39
C PRO A 80 11.14 -36.58 -47.84
N THR A 81 10.05 -36.62 -48.60
CA THR A 81 10.06 -36.75 -50.06
C THR A 81 10.77 -35.53 -50.65
N ASN A 82 11.79 -35.76 -51.48
CA ASN A 82 12.52 -34.70 -52.18
C ASN A 82 11.58 -33.93 -53.12
N LEU A 83 11.21 -32.72 -52.69
CA LEU A 83 10.55 -31.72 -53.53
C LEU A 83 11.58 -31.08 -54.49
N PRO A 84 11.17 -30.69 -55.70
CA PRO A 84 12.04 -30.07 -56.69
C PRO A 84 12.67 -28.76 -56.15
N PRO A 85 13.88 -28.41 -56.63
CA PRO A 85 14.60 -27.24 -56.15
C PRO A 85 13.80 -25.96 -56.45
N PRO A 86 13.52 -25.11 -55.45
CA PRO A 86 12.83 -23.86 -55.68
C PRO A 86 13.69 -22.93 -56.53
N SER A 87 13.08 -22.36 -57.58
CA SER A 87 13.68 -21.32 -58.41
C SER A 87 14.17 -20.17 -57.52
N ALA A 88 15.45 -19.81 -57.67
CA ALA A 88 16.14 -18.83 -56.85
C ALA A 88 15.52 -17.44 -57.01
N THR A 89 14.51 -17.16 -56.17
CA THR A 89 13.92 -15.84 -56.03
C THR A 89 14.95 -14.96 -55.33
N ARG A 90 15.39 -13.88 -55.98
CA ARG A 90 16.37 -12.94 -55.43
C ARG A 90 15.90 -12.48 -54.05
N LYS A 91 16.70 -12.81 -53.03
CA LYS A 91 16.45 -12.43 -51.64
C LYS A 91 16.37 -10.88 -51.58
N PRO A 92 15.27 -10.30 -51.10
CA PRO A 92 15.16 -8.86 -50.92
C PRO A 92 16.36 -8.35 -50.11
N ALA A 93 16.94 -7.23 -50.53
CA ALA A 93 18.01 -6.60 -49.77
C ALA A 93 17.54 -6.39 -48.31
N PRO A 94 18.39 -6.67 -47.31
CA PRO A 94 18.00 -6.57 -45.91
C PRO A 94 17.53 -5.15 -45.62
N THR A 95 16.24 -5.00 -45.39
CA THR A 95 15.65 -3.75 -44.91
C THR A 95 16.29 -3.46 -43.56
N ARG A 96 17.01 -2.33 -43.45
CA ARG A 96 17.63 -1.89 -42.19
C ARG A 96 16.56 -1.91 -41.11
N LYS A 97 16.77 -2.71 -40.06
CA LYS A 97 15.92 -2.73 -38.87
C LYS A 97 15.80 -1.27 -38.38
N PRO A 98 14.58 -0.74 -38.16
CA PRO A 98 14.41 0.60 -37.63
C PRO A 98 15.27 0.74 -36.38
N ALA A 99 16.04 1.82 -36.30
CA ALA A 99 16.76 2.14 -35.08
C ALA A 99 15.74 2.17 -33.93
N PRO A 100 16.06 1.59 -32.75
CA PRO A 100 15.16 1.63 -31.61
C PRO A 100 14.77 3.07 -31.36
N THR A 101 13.49 3.38 -31.54
CA THR A 101 12.93 4.67 -31.17
C THR A 101 13.22 4.85 -29.70
N LEU A 102 13.99 5.88 -29.35
CA LEU A 102 14.28 6.19 -27.96
C LEU A 102 12.95 6.25 -27.21
N SER A 103 12.81 5.39 -26.20
CA SER A 103 11.65 5.42 -25.32
C SER A 103 11.50 6.86 -24.81
N PRO A 104 10.29 7.45 -24.85
CA PRO A 104 10.10 8.85 -24.51
C PRO A 104 10.71 9.10 -23.13
N THR A 105 11.64 10.07 -23.07
CA THR A 105 12.18 10.55 -21.80
C THR A 105 10.98 10.91 -20.92
N PRO A 106 10.85 10.36 -19.70
CA PRO A 106 9.74 10.68 -18.82
C PRO A 106 9.66 12.20 -18.71
N SER A 107 8.55 12.76 -19.19
CA SER A 107 8.29 14.19 -19.06
C SER A 107 8.46 14.54 -17.60
N GLY A 108 9.21 15.62 -17.32
CA GLY A 108 9.44 16.10 -15.96
C GLY A 108 8.14 16.26 -15.16
N PRO A 109 8.23 16.48 -13.85
CA PRO A 109 7.06 16.48 -12.97
C PRO A 109 5.98 17.39 -13.55
N THR A 110 4.87 16.78 -13.99
CA THR A 110 3.69 17.50 -14.42
C THR A 110 3.30 18.41 -13.26
N VAL A 111 3.29 19.73 -13.50
CA VAL A 111 2.88 20.69 -12.47
C VAL A 111 1.45 20.38 -12.10
N THR A 112 1.26 19.76 -10.94
CA THR A 112 -0.06 19.45 -10.42
C THR A 112 -0.74 20.77 -10.04
N PRO A 113 -1.88 21.12 -10.66
CA PRO A 113 -2.57 22.37 -10.35
C PRO A 113 -2.97 22.37 -8.88
N VAL A 114 -2.55 23.40 -8.14
CA VAL A 114 -2.87 23.55 -6.72
C VAL A 114 -4.36 23.95 -6.61
N PRO A 115 -5.23 23.14 -5.99
CA PRO A 115 -6.61 23.51 -5.73
C PRO A 115 -6.63 24.78 -4.88
N THR A 116 -7.43 25.77 -5.29
CA THR A 116 -7.41 27.10 -4.67
C THR A 116 -7.91 27.10 -3.22
N ARG A 117 -8.63 26.06 -2.77
CA ARG A 117 -9.05 25.88 -1.37
C ARG A 117 -9.20 24.40 -1.01
N CYS A 118 -8.48 23.97 0.03
CA CYS A 118 -8.70 22.67 0.66
C CYS A 118 -9.70 22.78 1.81
N PRO A 119 -10.73 21.92 1.87
CA PRO A 119 -11.65 21.89 3.01
C PRO A 119 -10.97 21.36 4.28
N GLN A 120 -9.84 20.66 4.14
CA GLN A 120 -9.00 20.18 5.23
C GLN A 120 -7.58 20.74 5.10
N GLN A 121 -6.68 20.38 6.02
CA GLN A 121 -5.28 20.84 5.97
C GLN A 121 -4.54 20.35 4.72
N TYR A 122 -4.92 19.19 4.18
CA TYR A 122 -4.45 18.71 2.88
C TYR A 122 -5.63 18.27 2.00
N CYS A 123 -5.59 18.62 0.71
CA CYS A 123 -6.43 18.03 -0.33
C CYS A 123 -5.77 16.81 -0.94
N VAL A 124 -6.57 15.92 -1.51
CA VAL A 124 -6.07 14.82 -2.34
C VAL A 124 -6.11 15.18 -3.81
N VAL A 125 -5.06 14.84 -4.55
CA VAL A 125 -4.98 14.96 -6.01
C VAL A 125 -4.63 13.59 -6.60
N PHE A 126 -5.63 12.92 -7.16
CA PHE A 126 -5.45 11.61 -7.79
C PHE A 126 -4.89 11.77 -9.21
N ARG A 127 -3.72 11.19 -9.48
CA ARG A 127 -3.06 11.31 -10.80
C ARG A 127 -3.36 10.17 -11.74
N GLY A 128 -3.62 8.97 -11.23
CA GLY A 128 -3.94 7.82 -12.07
C GLY A 128 -3.54 6.50 -11.43
N CYS A 129 -3.56 5.46 -12.27
CA CYS A 129 -3.18 4.12 -11.84
C CYS A 129 -2.50 3.31 -12.94
N GLN A 130 -1.70 2.34 -12.52
CA GLN A 130 -1.07 1.31 -13.36
C GLN A 130 -1.61 -0.09 -12.97
N PRO A 131 -2.11 -0.88 -13.95
CA PRO A 131 -2.73 -2.18 -13.69
C PRO A 131 -1.74 -3.29 -13.31
N ASP A 132 -0.52 -3.30 -13.88
CA ASP A 132 0.38 -4.47 -13.81
C ASP A 132 1.73 -4.18 -13.14
N ALA A 133 1.70 -3.67 -11.92
CA ALA A 133 2.93 -3.33 -11.19
C ALA A 133 3.60 -4.52 -10.47
N GLY A 134 2.99 -5.72 -10.53
CA GLY A 134 3.42 -6.91 -9.79
C GLY A 134 3.21 -6.85 -8.27
N ASN A 135 2.94 -5.67 -7.72
CA ASN A 135 2.70 -5.41 -6.31
C ASN A 135 1.55 -4.40 -6.15
N THR A 136 0.81 -4.49 -5.05
CA THR A 136 -0.13 -3.42 -4.67
C THR A 136 0.58 -2.32 -3.91
N MET A 137 0.70 -1.15 -4.53
CA MET A 137 1.35 0.02 -3.95
C MET A 137 0.59 1.32 -4.23
N ILE A 138 0.75 2.26 -3.31
CA ILE A 138 0.28 3.63 -3.46
C ILE A 138 1.48 4.54 -3.25
N GLU A 139 1.77 5.41 -4.20
CA GLU A 139 2.84 6.40 -4.07
C GLU A 139 2.36 7.79 -4.44
N GLY A 140 3.12 8.80 -4.05
CA GLY A 140 2.88 10.16 -4.49
C GLY A 140 3.80 11.14 -3.79
N ILE A 141 3.47 12.42 -3.93
CA ILE A 141 4.21 13.53 -3.34
C ILE A 141 3.25 14.37 -2.50
N VAL A 142 3.71 14.75 -1.31
CA VAL A 142 3.04 15.77 -0.49
C VAL A 142 3.66 17.13 -0.83
N TYR A 143 2.82 18.11 -1.11
CA TYR A 143 3.20 19.48 -1.41
C TYR A 143 2.62 20.45 -0.38
N ASN A 144 3.36 21.52 -0.12
CA ASN A 144 2.93 22.68 0.65
C ASN A 144 3.18 23.92 -0.21
N ASN A 145 2.10 24.57 -0.67
CA ASN A 145 2.20 25.71 -1.58
C ASN A 145 3.04 25.42 -2.85
N GLY A 146 2.88 24.22 -3.42
CA GLY A 146 3.58 23.80 -4.64
C GLY A 146 5.02 23.29 -4.43
N VAL A 147 5.55 23.33 -3.21
CA VAL A 147 6.89 22.80 -2.88
C VAL A 147 6.74 21.45 -2.19
N PRO A 148 7.52 20.40 -2.55
CA PRO A 148 7.47 19.13 -1.85
C PRO A 148 7.76 19.27 -0.35
N GLU A 149 6.89 18.70 0.50
CA GLU A 149 6.92 18.82 1.96
C GLU A 149 7.33 17.49 2.61
N ASN A 150 8.45 17.50 3.33
CA ASN A 150 8.94 16.36 4.11
C ASN A 150 8.26 16.28 5.48
N GLY A 151 8.27 15.11 6.09
CA GLY A 151 7.83 14.92 7.48
C GLY A 151 6.33 14.72 7.66
N VAL A 152 5.57 14.62 6.57
CA VAL A 152 4.11 14.40 6.60
C VAL A 152 3.81 12.91 6.60
N ALA A 153 3.02 12.44 7.56
CA ALA A 153 2.67 11.02 7.67
C ALA A 153 1.47 10.69 6.79
N VAL A 154 1.64 9.75 5.85
CA VAL A 154 0.59 9.23 4.98
C VAL A 154 0.23 7.82 5.41
N ARG A 155 -1.07 7.55 5.51
CA ARG A 155 -1.64 6.28 5.95
C ARG A 155 -2.45 5.63 4.84
N VAL A 156 -2.36 4.31 4.76
CA VAL A 156 -3.31 3.47 4.03
C VAL A 156 -4.08 2.58 5.01
N ALA A 157 -5.40 2.52 4.86
CA ALA A 157 -6.28 1.77 5.75
C ALA A 157 -7.46 1.12 4.99
N LYS A 158 -8.22 0.23 5.65
CA LYS A 158 -9.42 -0.41 5.08
C LYS A 158 -10.68 0.47 5.12
N ALA A 159 -10.67 1.52 5.94
CA ALA A 159 -11.74 2.50 6.04
C ALA A 159 -11.14 3.89 6.33
N GLN A 160 -11.87 4.95 6.01
CA GLN A 160 -11.47 6.31 6.33
C GLN A 160 -11.31 6.48 7.86
N GLY A 161 -10.20 7.08 8.28
CA GLY A 161 -9.88 7.32 9.69
C GLY A 161 -9.51 6.06 10.49
N ALA A 162 -9.47 4.87 9.88
CA ALA A 162 -9.15 3.63 10.58
C ALA A 162 -7.66 3.48 10.90
N TYR A 163 -7.35 2.43 11.66
CA TYR A 163 -5.97 2.01 11.94
C TYR A 163 -5.20 1.65 10.66
N PRO A 164 -3.88 1.87 10.64
CA PRO A 164 -3.05 1.58 9.48
C PRO A 164 -3.06 0.08 9.13
N MET A 165 -3.12 -0.24 7.84
CA MET A 165 -2.90 -1.61 7.34
C MET A 165 -1.41 -1.95 7.24
N VAL A 166 -0.60 -0.94 6.96
CA VAL A 166 0.88 -0.97 7.00
C VAL A 166 1.32 0.31 7.69
N ASP A 167 2.53 0.31 8.25
CA ASP A 167 3.07 1.46 8.97
C ASP A 167 2.95 2.76 8.15
N ASP A 168 2.58 3.85 8.80
CA ASP A 168 2.46 5.15 8.16
C ASP A 168 3.81 5.56 7.56
N PHE A 169 3.80 5.97 6.30
CA PHE A 169 5.01 6.44 5.62
C PHE A 169 5.20 7.94 5.88
N VAL A 170 6.41 8.35 6.24
CA VAL A 170 6.75 9.77 6.42
C VAL A 170 7.33 10.31 5.12
N SER A 171 6.69 11.32 4.54
CA SER A 171 7.12 11.92 3.28
C SER A 171 8.57 12.42 3.32
N GLY A 172 9.29 12.25 2.20
CA GLY A 172 10.69 12.64 2.08
C GLY A 172 11.65 11.80 2.92
N THR A 173 11.24 10.60 3.34
CA THR A 173 12.13 9.63 3.98
C THR A 173 12.48 8.48 3.05
N ASP A 174 13.66 7.88 3.27
CA ASP A 174 14.17 6.78 2.48
C ASP A 174 13.31 5.52 2.70
N PRO A 175 12.73 4.94 1.64
CA PRO A 175 11.90 3.74 1.76
C PRO A 175 12.68 2.52 2.25
N ILE A 176 13.99 2.46 2.05
CA ILE A 176 14.88 1.39 2.50
C ILE A 176 15.31 1.63 3.95
N ASN A 177 15.45 2.90 4.35
CA ASN A 177 15.87 3.30 5.69
C ASN A 177 14.82 4.20 6.38
N PRO A 178 13.71 3.63 6.89
CA PRO A 178 12.61 4.37 7.47
C PRO A 178 13.07 5.41 8.51
N GLY A 179 12.60 6.65 8.35
CA GLY A 179 12.94 7.76 9.25
C GLY A 179 14.26 8.48 8.93
N LYS A 180 15.03 8.04 7.93
CA LYS A 180 16.14 8.82 7.38
C LYS A 180 15.63 9.71 6.23
N PRO A 181 16.03 10.98 6.13
CA PRO A 181 15.66 11.82 5.00
C PRO A 181 16.17 11.25 3.67
N ASP A 182 15.37 11.34 2.61
CA ASP A 182 15.76 11.05 1.23
C ASP A 182 15.93 12.38 0.46
N PRO A 183 17.17 12.88 0.29
CA PRO A 183 17.41 14.16 -0.36
C PRO A 183 17.08 14.14 -1.86
N ASN A 184 17.00 12.96 -2.49
CA ASN A 184 16.71 12.84 -3.93
C ASN A 184 15.22 12.83 -4.23
N ASN A 185 14.38 12.50 -3.24
CA ASN A 185 12.94 12.39 -3.39
C ASN A 185 12.19 13.18 -2.31
N PRO A 186 12.34 14.52 -2.26
CA PRO A 186 11.64 15.34 -1.28
C PRO A 186 10.12 15.21 -1.45
N GLY A 187 9.40 15.17 -0.33
CA GLY A 187 7.95 15.03 -0.24
C GLY A 187 7.38 13.70 -0.72
N ARG A 188 8.20 12.79 -1.29
CA ARG A 188 7.74 11.51 -1.80
C ARG A 188 7.38 10.56 -0.67
N TYR A 189 6.34 9.76 -0.87
CA TYR A 189 5.99 8.65 -0.01
C TYR A 189 5.66 7.39 -0.82
N ILE A 190 5.87 6.21 -0.22
CA ILE A 190 5.50 4.92 -0.82
C ILE A 190 4.84 4.03 0.23
N LEU A 191 3.61 3.60 -0.02
CA LEU A 191 2.89 2.66 0.81
C LEU A 191 2.74 1.35 0.05
N GLN A 192 3.57 0.37 0.39
CA GLN A 192 3.47 -0.98 -0.17
C GLN A 192 2.53 -1.81 0.71
N ILE A 193 1.36 -2.14 0.20
CA ILE A 193 0.32 -2.86 0.96
C ILE A 193 0.73 -4.32 1.17
N VAL A 194 1.27 -4.94 0.11
CA VAL A 194 1.91 -6.26 0.13
C VAL A 194 3.14 -6.24 -0.76
N ALA A 195 4.24 -6.78 -0.24
CA ALA A 195 5.47 -6.95 -0.99
C ALA A 195 5.43 -8.24 -1.81
N GLY A 196 5.79 -8.14 -3.10
CA GLY A 196 5.99 -9.27 -4.00
C GLY A 196 4.74 -9.87 -4.64
N ALA A 197 3.55 -9.31 -4.41
CA ALA A 197 2.32 -9.81 -5.01
C ALA A 197 1.23 -8.73 -5.16
N PRO A 198 0.39 -8.82 -6.20
CA PRO A 198 -0.85 -8.06 -6.26
C PRO A 198 -1.81 -8.52 -5.16
N ARG A 199 -2.64 -7.60 -4.70
CA ARG A 199 -3.64 -7.82 -3.67
C ARG A 199 -4.88 -7.03 -4.00
N GLU A 200 -5.99 -7.72 -4.14
CA GLU A 200 -7.31 -7.10 -4.29
C GLU A 200 -7.74 -6.38 -3.00
N GLY A 201 -8.42 -5.26 -3.16
CA GLY A 201 -9.17 -4.64 -2.08
C GLY A 201 -9.54 -3.18 -2.28
N ASN A 202 -10.24 -2.67 -1.28
CA ASN A 202 -10.56 -1.25 -1.13
C ASN A 202 -9.61 -0.64 -0.08
N TRP A 203 -8.93 0.42 -0.46
CA TRP A 203 -7.89 1.08 0.33
C TRP A 203 -8.17 2.57 0.41
N TRP A 204 -8.22 3.09 1.62
CA TRP A 204 -8.32 4.53 1.85
C TRP A 204 -6.94 5.07 2.13
N VAL A 205 -6.51 6.07 1.36
CA VAL A 205 -5.25 6.77 1.58
C VAL A 205 -5.51 8.21 2.03
N PHE A 206 -4.83 8.65 3.09
CA PHE A 206 -5.02 9.97 3.71
C PHE A 206 -3.81 10.36 4.57
N VAL A 207 -3.70 11.65 4.89
CA VAL A 207 -2.68 12.21 5.78
C VAL A 207 -3.17 12.16 7.23
N VAL A 208 -2.26 11.81 8.13
CA VAL A 208 -2.49 11.78 9.58
C VAL A 208 -1.54 12.71 10.33
N ASP A 209 -2.05 13.32 11.40
CA ASP A 209 -1.29 14.12 12.33
C ASP A 209 -0.64 13.23 13.40
N ARG A 210 0.58 12.76 13.13
CA ARG A 210 1.32 11.87 14.03
C ARG A 210 1.60 12.53 15.40
N PRO A 211 2.04 13.80 15.50
CA PRO A 211 2.18 14.49 16.79
C PRO A 211 0.91 14.52 17.64
N ASN A 212 -0.27 14.65 17.02
CA ASN A 212 -1.55 14.75 17.72
C ASN A 212 -2.37 13.45 17.73
N GLY A 213 -1.70 12.29 17.80
CA GLY A 213 -2.38 11.01 18.04
C GLY A 213 -2.97 10.35 16.79
N THR A 214 -2.43 10.64 15.60
CA THR A 214 -2.80 10.05 14.31
C THR A 214 -4.19 10.41 13.79
N LYS A 215 -4.71 11.58 14.21
CA LYS A 215 -5.95 12.14 13.66
C LYS A 215 -5.80 12.40 12.16
N GLN A 216 -6.79 12.01 11.36
CA GLN A 216 -6.84 12.33 9.94
C GLN A 216 -6.96 13.85 9.74
N ILE A 217 -6.13 14.42 8.86
CA ILE A 217 -6.08 15.87 8.55
C ILE A 217 -6.18 16.18 7.04
N SER A 218 -6.48 15.17 6.22
CA SER A 218 -6.77 15.35 4.79
C SER A 218 -8.09 14.72 4.40
N GLU A 219 -8.59 15.09 3.22
CA GLU A 219 -9.53 14.22 2.50
C GLU A 219 -8.91 12.83 2.29
N ALA A 220 -9.76 11.81 2.21
CA ALA A 220 -9.31 10.45 1.94
C ALA A 220 -9.71 10.03 0.52
N LYS A 221 -8.81 9.33 -0.16
CA LYS A 221 -9.08 8.76 -1.48
C LYS A 221 -9.25 7.26 -1.36
N LEU A 222 -10.40 6.77 -1.84
CA LEU A 222 -10.62 5.34 -2.06
C LEU A 222 -9.90 4.90 -3.33
N ILE A 223 -9.06 3.88 -3.18
CA ILE A 223 -8.37 3.16 -4.24
C ILE A 223 -8.93 1.73 -4.24
N HIS A 224 -9.43 1.30 -5.39
CA HIS A 224 -9.87 -0.08 -5.59
C HIS A 224 -8.81 -0.81 -6.41
N THR A 225 -8.27 -1.91 -5.89
CA THR A 225 -7.33 -2.78 -6.59
C THR A 225 -8.00 -4.13 -6.88
N ASN A 226 -7.73 -4.73 -8.05
CA ASN A 226 -8.31 -6.00 -8.50
C ASN A 226 -7.18 -7.01 -8.81
N ASP A 227 -7.30 -8.29 -8.49
CA ASP A 227 -6.23 -9.25 -8.80
C ASP A 227 -6.22 -9.74 -10.26
N ASP A 228 -7.22 -9.37 -11.07
CA ASP A 228 -7.30 -9.71 -12.51
C ASP A 228 -6.33 -8.86 -13.35
N PRO A 229 -5.24 -9.45 -13.88
CA PRO A 229 -4.25 -8.72 -14.69
C PRO A 229 -4.79 -8.36 -16.08
N TYR A 230 -5.92 -8.90 -16.51
CA TYR A 230 -6.49 -8.63 -17.84
C TYR A 230 -7.55 -7.54 -17.82
N ASN A 231 -7.93 -7.05 -16.64
CA ASN A 231 -8.89 -5.98 -16.51
C ASN A 231 -8.19 -4.61 -16.67
N PRO A 232 -8.49 -3.81 -17.71
CA PRO A 232 -7.86 -2.49 -17.89
C PRO A 232 -8.27 -1.46 -16.82
N VAL A 233 -9.29 -1.77 -16.02
CA VAL A 233 -9.71 -0.98 -14.84
C VAL A 233 -8.92 -1.39 -13.59
N ASN A 234 -8.05 -2.40 -13.69
CA ASN A 234 -7.21 -2.82 -12.59
C ASN A 234 -6.26 -1.67 -12.20
N CYS A 235 -6.10 -1.53 -10.90
CA CYS A 235 -5.22 -0.56 -10.32
C CYS A 235 -4.35 -1.28 -9.29
N GLN A 236 -3.12 -1.63 -9.65
CA GLN A 236 -2.16 -2.22 -8.72
C GLN A 236 -1.21 -1.17 -8.16
N HIS A 237 -0.91 -0.13 -8.93
CA HIS A 237 -0.06 0.97 -8.51
C HIS A 237 -0.74 2.31 -8.72
N ALA A 238 -1.23 2.88 -7.62
CA ALA A 238 -1.93 4.16 -7.62
C ALA A 238 -1.00 5.33 -7.33
N PHE A 239 -1.25 6.46 -7.99
CA PHE A 239 -0.52 7.72 -7.79
C PHE A 239 -1.44 8.75 -7.16
N VAL A 240 -1.15 9.12 -5.91
CA VAL A 240 -1.97 10.03 -5.10
C VAL A 240 -1.11 11.12 -4.51
N ASP A 241 -1.27 12.35 -4.97
CA ASP A 241 -0.58 13.48 -4.38
C ASP A 241 -1.44 14.14 -3.29
N PHE A 242 -0.80 14.81 -2.35
CA PHE A 242 -1.46 15.65 -1.36
C PHE A 242 -0.94 17.08 -1.47
N VAL A 243 -1.82 18.05 -1.31
CA VAL A 243 -1.49 19.47 -1.42
C VAL A 243 -2.07 20.22 -0.23
N ARG A 244 -1.26 21.06 0.39
CA ARG A 244 -1.64 21.96 1.48
C ARG A 244 -1.74 23.40 0.99
#